data_AF-A0AAX0WQ33-F1
#
_entry.id   AF-A0AAX0WQ33-F1
#
_cell.length_a   1.000
_cell.length_b   1.000
_cell.length_c   1.000
_cell.angle_alpha   90.00
_cell.angle_beta   90.00
_cell.angle_gamma   90.00
#
_symmetry.space_group_name_H-M   'P 1'
#
loop_
_entity.id
_entity.type
_entity.pdbx_description
1 polymer ?
#
loop_
_entity_poly.entity_id
_entity_poly.type
_entity_poly.pdbx_seq_one_letter_code
_entity_poly.pdbx_strand_id
1 'polypeptide(L)'
;MLNKFEKLIDSFEKKWDSEIVPTYENLKQRMSHSRVLSKQEAREIINELTTHYYLFFTTVTNTFAPYQKQLNETQQLKLKEFLDEIENSYQTDVNEFKNIYNQKLALLRNYFFQKEAARLPLPTVEEQYLTGQIFPSDPPEAYPQYYTYDFK
;
A
#
# COMPACT_ATOMS: atom_id res chain seq x y z
N MET A 1 14.58 2.94 -37.28
CA MET A 1 13.75 3.26 -36.10
C MET A 1 13.59 2.09 -35.12
N LEU A 2 13.40 0.85 -35.60
CA LEU A 2 13.38 -0.37 -34.76
C LEU A 2 14.50 -0.42 -33.72
N ASN A 3 15.77 -0.27 -34.15
CA ASN A 3 16.92 -0.27 -33.23
C ASN A 3 16.93 0.87 -32.19
N LYS A 4 16.18 1.96 -32.38
CA LYS A 4 16.10 3.06 -31.39
C LYS A 4 15.00 2.78 -30.37
N PHE A 5 13.85 2.27 -30.81
CA PHE A 5 12.75 1.88 -29.93
C PHE A 5 13.17 0.77 -28.96
N GLU A 6 13.73 -0.32 -29.48
CA GLU A 6 14.16 -1.47 -28.66
C GLU A 6 15.22 -1.06 -27.63
N LYS A 7 16.16 -0.19 -28.02
CA LYS A 7 17.17 0.35 -27.08
C LYS A 7 16.57 1.22 -25.98
N LEU A 8 15.49 1.95 -26.27
CA LEU A 8 14.81 2.77 -25.25
C LEU A 8 14.06 1.87 -24.27
N ILE A 9 13.34 0.86 -24.76
CA ILE A 9 12.66 -0.12 -23.90
C ILE A 9 13.68 -0.85 -23.02
N ASP A 10 14.75 -1.41 -23.59
CA ASP A 10 15.82 -2.07 -22.83
C ASP A 10 16.47 -1.12 -21.79
N SER A 11 16.61 0.17 -22.12
CA SER A 11 17.09 1.16 -21.15
C SER A 11 16.08 1.41 -20.01
N PHE A 12 14.78 1.35 -20.27
CA PHE A 12 13.75 1.50 -19.25
C PHE A 12 13.63 0.26 -18.37
N GLU A 13 13.73 -0.94 -18.94
CA GLU A 13 13.79 -2.20 -18.18
C GLU A 13 14.98 -2.19 -17.23
N LYS A 14 16.17 -1.80 -17.70
CA LYS A 14 17.34 -1.65 -16.82
C LYS A 14 17.16 -0.60 -15.73
N LYS A 15 16.48 0.50 -16.05
CA LYS A 15 16.17 1.56 -15.08
C LYS A 15 15.17 1.07 -14.03
N TRP A 16 14.18 0.28 -14.45
CA TRP A 16 13.24 -0.38 -13.56
C TRP A 16 13.97 -1.28 -12.56
N ASP A 17 14.84 -2.16 -13.05
CA ASP A 17 15.59 -3.10 -12.22
C ASP A 17 16.57 -2.43 -11.25
N SER A 18 17.13 -1.27 -11.65
CA SER A 18 18.13 -0.56 -10.85
C SER A 18 17.56 0.50 -9.90
N GLU A 19 16.34 1.00 -10.17
CA GLU A 19 15.72 2.07 -9.36
C GLU A 19 14.42 1.63 -8.70
N ILE A 20 13.46 1.08 -9.45
CA ILE A 20 12.12 0.77 -8.95
C ILE A 20 12.16 -0.47 -8.05
N VAL A 21 12.78 -1.55 -8.52
CA VAL A 21 12.88 -2.81 -7.74
C VAL A 21 13.56 -2.59 -6.38
N PRO A 22 14.75 -1.93 -6.29
CA PRO A 22 15.39 -1.69 -5.00
C PRO A 22 14.59 -0.75 -4.09
N THR A 23 13.91 0.24 -4.66
CA THR A 23 13.05 1.15 -3.90
C THR A 23 11.87 0.40 -3.30
N TYR A 24 11.19 -0.43 -4.09
CA TYR A 24 10.10 -1.30 -3.60
C TYR A 24 10.58 -2.19 -2.46
N GLU A 25 11.72 -2.87 -2.61
CA GLU A 25 12.26 -3.75 -1.56
C GLU A 25 12.59 -2.98 -0.27
N ASN A 26 13.17 -1.78 -0.38
CA ASN A 26 13.43 -0.94 0.78
C ASN A 26 12.14 -0.53 1.51
N LEU A 27 11.13 -0.10 0.76
CA LEU A 27 9.84 0.32 1.30
C LEU A 27 9.08 -0.87 1.91
N LYS A 28 9.16 -2.05 1.28
CA LYS A 28 8.60 -3.29 1.79
C LYS A 28 9.24 -3.67 3.12
N GLN A 29 10.55 -3.54 3.26
CA GLN A 29 11.24 -3.79 4.53
C GLN A 29 10.78 -2.81 5.62
N ARG A 30 10.64 -1.51 5.28
CA ARG A 30 10.09 -0.50 6.21
C ARG A 30 8.66 -0.84 6.64
N MET A 31 7.79 -1.24 5.71
CA MET A 31 6.43 -1.71 5.99
C MET A 31 6.43 -2.99 6.84
N SER A 32 7.40 -3.86 6.61
CA SER A 32 7.56 -5.17 7.25
C SER A 32 8.30 -5.14 8.58
N HIS A 33 8.80 -3.98 9.02
CA HIS A 33 9.49 -3.79 10.30
C HIS A 33 8.72 -4.37 11.50
N SER A 34 9.41 -4.90 12.52
CA SER A 34 8.79 -5.64 13.65
C SER A 34 7.72 -4.83 14.41
N ARG A 35 7.93 -3.52 14.55
CA ARG A 35 6.96 -2.58 15.11
C ARG A 35 5.77 -2.38 14.16
N VAL A 36 4.56 -2.35 14.72
CA VAL A 36 3.36 -1.91 13.99
C VAL A 36 3.45 -0.41 13.71
N LEU A 37 3.36 -0.05 12.43
CA LEU A 37 3.34 1.34 11.99
C LEU A 37 1.99 1.99 12.31
N SER A 38 1.99 3.30 12.55
CA SER A 38 0.77 4.08 12.53
C SER A 38 0.19 4.17 11.11
N LYS A 39 -1.10 4.50 11.02
CA LYS A 39 -1.79 4.72 9.74
C LYS A 39 -1.10 5.79 8.89
N GLN A 40 -0.57 6.84 9.53
CA GLN A 40 0.12 7.93 8.86
C GLN A 40 1.46 7.45 8.28
N GLU A 41 2.27 6.75 9.07
CA GLU A 41 3.55 6.20 8.61
C GLU A 41 3.37 5.19 7.46
N ALA A 42 2.35 4.33 7.54
CA ALA A 42 2.04 3.40 6.45
C ALA A 42 1.61 4.14 5.17
N ARG A 43 0.81 5.21 5.31
CA ARG A 43 0.40 6.05 4.18
C ARG A 43 1.58 6.78 3.55
N GLU A 44 2.53 7.26 4.35
CA GLU A 44 3.74 7.91 3.85
C GLU A 44 4.58 6.95 2.99
N ILE A 45 4.76 5.71 3.45
CA ILE A 45 5.46 4.67 2.67
C ILE A 45 4.73 4.37 1.34
N ILE A 46 3.40 4.25 1.36
CA ILE A 46 2.62 4.02 0.14
C ILE A 46 2.73 5.23 -0.82
N ASN A 47 2.65 6.46 -0.31
CA ASN A 47 2.79 7.66 -1.13
C ASN A 47 4.19 7.79 -1.75
N GLU A 48 5.23 7.37 -1.02
CA GLU A 48 6.60 7.30 -1.52
C GLU A 48 6.66 6.34 -2.72
N LEU A 49 6.14 5.12 -2.58
CA LEU A 49 6.04 4.15 -3.68
C LEU A 49 5.27 4.72 -4.88
N THR A 50 4.09 5.30 -4.64
CA THR A 50 3.27 5.93 -5.69
C THR A 50 4.03 7.01 -6.44
N THR A 51 4.83 7.81 -5.75
CA THR A 51 5.63 8.87 -6.38
C THR A 51 6.67 8.29 -7.33
N HIS A 52 7.40 7.25 -6.93
CA HIS A 52 8.40 6.60 -7.78
C HIS A 52 7.79 6.00 -9.04
N TYR A 53 6.68 5.28 -8.89
CA TYR A 53 5.93 4.71 -10.02
C TYR A 53 5.40 5.78 -10.97
N TYR A 54 4.79 6.84 -10.43
CA TYR A 54 4.28 7.95 -11.23
C TYR A 54 5.39 8.65 -12.02
N LEU A 55 6.53 8.91 -11.39
CA LEU A 55 7.68 9.52 -12.05
C LEU A 55 8.25 8.63 -13.15
N PHE A 56 8.34 7.32 -12.92
CA PHE A 56 8.80 6.36 -13.92
C PHE A 56 7.84 6.31 -15.12
N PHE A 57 6.55 6.09 -14.88
CA PHE A 57 5.52 6.07 -15.92
C PHE A 57 5.51 7.37 -16.76
N THR A 58 5.58 8.52 -16.09
CA THR A 58 5.66 9.84 -16.74
C THR A 58 6.93 9.98 -17.57
N THR A 59 8.06 9.43 -17.11
CA THR A 59 9.32 9.46 -17.86
C THR A 59 9.22 8.64 -19.15
N VAL A 60 8.65 7.43 -19.07
CA VAL A 60 8.47 6.54 -20.23
C VAL A 60 7.54 7.21 -21.25
N THR A 61 6.35 7.66 -20.82
CA THR A 61 5.36 8.30 -21.69
C THR A 61 5.92 9.56 -22.37
N ASN A 62 6.58 10.44 -21.61
CA ASN A 62 7.18 11.66 -22.18
C ASN A 62 8.34 11.36 -23.15
N THR A 63 9.08 10.28 -22.94
CA THR A 63 10.16 9.88 -23.84
C THR A 63 9.63 9.43 -25.20
N PHE A 64 8.49 8.74 -25.23
CA PHE A 64 7.88 8.26 -26.48
C PHE A 64 6.90 9.24 -27.12
N ALA A 65 6.39 10.23 -26.40
CA ALA A 65 5.42 11.21 -26.92
C ALA A 65 5.86 11.89 -28.25
N PRO A 66 7.12 12.33 -28.45
CA PRO A 66 7.55 12.95 -29.70
C PRO A 66 7.58 11.98 -30.90
N TYR A 67 7.67 10.67 -30.64
CA TYR A 67 7.85 9.63 -31.65
C TYR A 67 6.57 8.84 -31.92
N GLN A 68 5.46 9.16 -31.26
CA GLN A 68 4.26 8.32 -31.27
C GLN A 68 3.70 8.06 -32.68
N LYS A 69 3.71 9.07 -33.55
CA LYS A 69 3.29 8.93 -34.97
C LYS A 69 4.27 8.17 -35.86
N GLN A 70 5.48 7.91 -35.35
CA GLN A 70 6.56 7.24 -36.05
C GLN A 70 6.69 5.76 -35.67
N LEU A 71 6.00 5.34 -34.62
CA LEU A 71 5.94 3.95 -34.19
C LEU A 71 5.03 3.16 -35.12
N ASN A 72 5.49 1.97 -35.55
CA ASN A 72 4.62 1.01 -36.24
C ASN A 72 3.66 0.32 -35.25
N GLU A 73 2.69 -0.42 -35.77
CA GLU A 73 1.66 -1.09 -34.95
C GLU A 73 2.26 -2.01 -33.89
N THR A 74 3.28 -2.81 -34.24
CA THR A 74 3.97 -3.70 -33.31
C THR A 74 4.64 -2.95 -32.16
N GLN A 75 5.29 -1.81 -32.45
CA GLN A 75 5.94 -0.98 -31.44
C GLN A 75 4.93 -0.26 -30.55
N GLN A 76 3.81 0.18 -31.12
CA GLN A 76 2.72 0.78 -30.35
C GLN A 76 2.12 -0.24 -29.38
N LEU A 77 1.90 -1.48 -29.83
CA LEU A 77 1.43 -2.57 -28.99
C LEU A 77 2.43 -2.87 -27.86
N LYS A 78 3.71 -3.06 -28.18
CA LYS A 78 4.75 -3.32 -27.18
C LYS A 78 4.90 -2.19 -26.15
N LEU A 79 4.81 -0.93 -26.59
CA LEU A 79 4.82 0.21 -25.67
C LEU A 79 3.60 0.20 -24.74
N LYS A 80 2.42 -0.12 -25.29
CA LYS A 80 1.20 -0.24 -24.49
C LYS A 80 1.32 -1.36 -23.45
N GLU A 81 1.76 -2.54 -23.86
CA GLU A 81 1.97 -3.68 -22.96
C GLU A 81 2.94 -3.31 -21.83
N PHE A 82 4.05 -2.65 -22.16
CA PHE A 82 5.01 -2.19 -21.16
C PHE A 82 4.41 -1.18 -20.16
N LEU A 83 3.56 -0.25 -20.63
CA LEU A 83 2.87 0.70 -19.75
C LEU A 83 1.82 0.02 -18.87
N ASP A 84 1.08 -0.95 -19.43
CA ASP A 84 0.08 -1.74 -18.71
C ASP A 84 0.77 -2.61 -17.63
N GLU A 85 1.96 -3.17 -17.90
CA GLU A 85 2.77 -3.90 -16.93
C GLU A 85 3.21 -3.04 -15.75
N ILE A 86 3.61 -1.78 -16.00
CA ILE A 86 3.97 -0.83 -14.93
C ILE A 86 2.75 -0.55 -14.04
N GLU A 87 1.58 -0.30 -14.63
CA GLU A 87 0.36 -0.01 -13.86
C GLU A 87 -0.11 -1.23 -13.06
N ASN A 88 -0.05 -2.43 -13.64
CA ASN A 88 -0.39 -3.67 -12.94
C ASN A 88 0.57 -3.96 -11.77
N SER A 89 1.87 -3.73 -11.97
CA SER A 89 2.88 -3.86 -10.91
C SER A 89 2.60 -2.88 -9.76
N TYR A 90 2.29 -1.62 -10.09
CA TYR A 90 1.91 -0.61 -9.10
C TYR A 90 0.72 -1.05 -8.23
N GLN A 91 -0.37 -1.52 -8.86
CA GLN A 91 -1.56 -1.95 -8.12
C GLN A 91 -1.25 -3.16 -7.23
N THR A 92 -0.44 -4.09 -7.73
CA THR A 92 -0.02 -5.28 -6.99
C THR A 92 0.77 -4.90 -5.74
N ASP A 93 1.79 -4.05 -5.90
CA ASP A 93 2.67 -3.64 -4.81
C ASP A 93 1.94 -2.82 -3.74
N VAL A 94 1.07 -1.90 -4.15
CA VAL A 94 0.24 -1.11 -3.22
C VAL A 94 -0.70 -2.01 -2.42
N ASN A 95 -1.31 -3.01 -3.07
CA ASN A 95 -2.18 -3.96 -2.38
C ASN A 95 -1.41 -4.84 -1.41
N GLU A 96 -0.20 -5.25 -1.77
CA GLU A 96 0.68 -5.97 -0.86
C GLU A 96 1.03 -5.14 0.38
N PHE A 97 1.38 -3.86 0.20
CA PHE A 97 1.69 -2.96 1.32
C PHE A 97 0.49 -2.77 2.25
N LYS A 98 -0.71 -2.59 1.69
CA LYS A 98 -1.96 -2.56 2.48
C LYS A 98 -2.20 -3.86 3.22
N ASN A 99 -1.93 -5.00 2.61
CA ASN A 99 -2.09 -6.32 3.23
C ASN A 99 -1.12 -6.52 4.39
N ILE A 100 0.17 -6.17 4.22
CA ILE A 100 1.17 -6.25 5.30
C ILE A 100 0.72 -5.40 6.49
N TYR A 101 0.27 -4.17 6.24
CA TYR A 101 -0.25 -3.28 7.28
C TYR A 101 -1.47 -3.86 8.00
N ASN A 102 -2.47 -4.31 7.25
CA ASN A 102 -3.72 -4.87 7.80
C ASN A 102 -3.47 -6.14 8.62
N GLN A 103 -2.58 -7.02 8.16
CA GLN A 103 -2.21 -8.24 8.90
C GLN A 103 -1.58 -7.91 10.25
N LYS A 104 -0.70 -6.91 10.29
CA LYS A 104 -0.06 -6.47 11.54
C LYS A 104 -1.04 -5.85 12.52
N LEU A 105 -1.94 -5.00 12.02
CA LEU A 105 -3.02 -4.45 12.85
C LEU A 105 -3.90 -5.56 13.42
N ALA A 106 -4.27 -6.56 12.61
CA ALA A 106 -5.07 -7.68 13.07
C ALA A 106 -4.36 -8.48 14.18
N LEU A 107 -3.04 -8.69 14.07
CA LEU A 107 -2.25 -9.35 15.10
C LEU A 107 -2.19 -8.54 16.40
N LEU A 108 -1.98 -7.23 16.32
CA LEU A 108 -1.94 -6.36 17.49
C LEU A 108 -3.32 -6.29 18.18
N ARG A 109 -4.39 -6.20 17.38
CA ARG A 109 -5.76 -6.27 17.85
C ARG A 109 -6.01 -7.58 18.60
N ASN A 110 -5.67 -8.73 17.99
CA ASN A 110 -5.84 -10.03 18.62
C ASN A 110 -5.03 -10.17 19.91
N TYR A 111 -3.78 -9.69 19.94
CA TYR A 111 -2.94 -9.68 21.14
C TYR A 111 -3.58 -8.87 22.27
N PHE A 112 -4.05 -7.66 21.95
CA PHE A 112 -4.75 -6.79 22.90
C PHE A 112 -5.97 -7.49 23.49
N PHE A 113 -6.82 -8.07 22.64
CA PHE A 113 -8.03 -8.78 23.08
C PHE A 113 -7.72 -10.00 23.95
N GLN A 114 -6.67 -10.75 23.64
CA GLN A 114 -6.31 -11.95 24.40
C GLN A 114 -5.65 -11.64 25.75
N LYS A 115 -4.91 -10.53 25.89
CA LYS A 115 -4.06 -10.29 27.07
C LYS A 115 -4.42 -9.09 27.92
N GLU A 116 -4.95 -8.03 27.31
CA GLU A 116 -5.19 -6.76 28.01
C GLU A 116 -6.67 -6.45 28.20
N ALA A 117 -7.53 -6.84 27.25
CA ALA A 117 -8.97 -6.58 27.37
C ALA A 117 -9.59 -7.23 28.61
N ALA A 118 -9.14 -8.43 28.98
CA ALA A 118 -9.58 -9.12 30.21
C ALA A 118 -9.15 -8.43 31.51
N ARG A 119 -8.23 -7.45 31.45
CA ARG A 119 -7.73 -6.68 32.59
C ARG A 119 -8.33 -5.28 32.68
N LEU A 120 -9.07 -4.85 31.66
CA LEU A 120 -9.72 -3.55 31.67
C LEU A 120 -11.00 -3.63 32.52
N PRO A 121 -11.24 -2.65 33.41
CA PRO A 121 -12.47 -2.59 34.16
C PRO A 121 -13.65 -2.44 33.20
N LEU A 122 -14.76 -3.10 33.53
CA LEU A 122 -16.03 -2.88 32.85
C LEU A 122 -16.43 -1.40 32.97
N PRO A 123 -17.07 -0.83 31.94
CA PRO A 123 -17.55 0.55 32.03
C PRO A 123 -18.57 0.68 33.15
N THR A 124 -18.52 1.80 33.85
CA THR A 124 -19.51 2.14 34.87
C THR A 124 -20.84 2.53 34.21
N VAL A 125 -21.93 2.43 34.99
CA VAL A 125 -23.28 2.80 34.53
C VAL A 125 -23.33 4.28 34.10
N GLU A 126 -22.59 5.17 34.76
CA GLU A 126 -22.51 6.59 34.42
C GLU A 126 -21.82 6.81 33.07
N GLU A 127 -20.75 6.06 32.77
CA GLU A 127 -20.04 6.12 31.48
C GLU A 127 -20.92 5.60 30.33
N GLN A 128 -21.69 4.53 30.56
CA GLN A 128 -22.65 4.01 29.58
C GLN A 128 -23.81 4.98 29.31
N TYR A 129 -24.23 5.72 30.35
CA TYR A 129 -25.33 6.68 30.26
C TYR A 129 -24.92 7.95 29.49
N LEU A 130 -23.68 8.42 29.68
CA LEU A 130 -23.14 9.61 29.01
C LEU A 130 -22.95 9.42 27.50
N THR A 131 -22.64 8.21 27.04
CA THR A 131 -22.41 7.90 25.62
C THR A 131 -23.70 7.53 24.86
N GLY A 132 -24.81 7.32 25.56
CA GLY A 132 -26.10 6.92 24.96
C GLY A 132 -26.05 5.54 24.27
N GLN A 133 -25.02 4.75 24.54
CA GLN A 133 -24.78 3.45 23.92
C GLN A 133 -24.25 2.49 24.99
N ILE A 134 -24.80 1.28 25.06
CA ILE A 134 -24.30 0.22 25.97
C ILE A 134 -22.82 -0.07 25.68
N PHE A 135 -22.40 0.12 24.42
CA PHE A 135 -21.01 0.12 23.95
C PHE A 135 -20.79 1.30 22.97
N PRO A 136 -19.78 2.17 23.18
CA PRO A 136 -19.46 3.29 22.30
C PRO A 136 -19.23 2.85 20.85
N SER A 137 -19.83 3.54 19.89
CA SER A 137 -19.66 3.36 18.44
C SER A 137 -18.33 3.88 17.91
N ASP A 138 -17.47 4.39 18.79
CA ASP A 138 -16.10 4.74 18.43
C ASP A 138 -15.40 3.51 17.84
N PRO A 139 -14.49 3.71 16.86
CA PRO A 139 -13.69 2.61 16.35
C PRO A 139 -13.06 1.86 17.53
N PRO A 140 -12.90 0.53 17.44
CA PRO A 140 -12.43 -0.32 18.54
C PRO A 140 -11.04 0.04 19.09
N GLU A 141 -10.41 1.08 18.55
CA GLU A 141 -9.17 1.71 18.99
C GLU A 141 -9.35 2.57 20.26
N ALA A 142 -10.50 3.23 20.44
CA ALA A 142 -10.73 4.11 21.59
C ALA A 142 -11.14 3.32 22.84
N TYR A 143 -11.95 2.27 22.65
CA TYR A 143 -12.47 1.48 23.77
C TYR A 143 -12.66 -0.01 23.42
N PRO A 144 -11.56 -0.75 23.19
CA PRO A 144 -11.60 -2.14 22.78
C PRO A 144 -12.26 -3.09 23.81
N GLN A 145 -12.25 -2.76 25.11
CA GLN A 145 -12.86 -3.58 26.17
C GLN A 145 -14.36 -3.85 25.96
N TYR A 146 -15.05 -2.96 25.24
CA TYR A 146 -16.49 -3.00 25.01
C TYR A 146 -16.94 -3.95 23.90
N TYR A 147 -16.00 -4.52 23.13
CA TYR A 147 -16.29 -5.42 22.02
C TYR A 147 -15.97 -6.90 22.33
N THR A 148 -15.83 -7.26 23.61
CA THR A 148 -15.39 -8.60 24.06
C THR A 148 -16.50 -9.55 24.47
N TYR A 149 -17.75 -9.13 24.47
CA TYR A 149 -18.85 -9.99 24.91
C TYR A 149 -19.50 -10.73 23.73
N ASP A 150 -19.11 -11.99 23.55
CA ASP A 150 -19.94 -13.00 22.89
C ASP A 150 -21.15 -13.27 23.79
N PHE A 151 -22.34 -12.89 23.33
CA PHE A 151 -23.59 -13.36 23.92
C PHE A 151 -23.71 -14.87 23.63
N LYS A 152 -23.48 -15.69 24.65
CA LYS A 152 -23.96 -17.08 24.69
C LYS A 152 -25.45 -17.13 25.03
#